data_AF-A0A925IXE1-F1
#
_entry.id   AF-A0A925IXE1-F1
#
_cell.length_a   1.000
_cell.length_b   1.000
_cell.length_c   1.000
_cell.angle_alpha   90.00
_cell.angle_beta   90.00
_cell.angle_gamma   90.00
#
_symmetry.space_group_name_H-M   'P 1'
#
loop_
_entity.id
_entity.type
_entity.pdbx_description
1 polymer ?
#
loop_
_entity_poly.entity_id
_entity_poly.type
_entity_poly.pdbx_seq_one_letter_code
_entity_poly.pdbx_strand_id
1 'polypeptide(L)'
;ATLNDPHKENDTYLARKRQSDDMTVLLQKLKISISKKFNDDLKDRTIYYQALIHRLVAENFIKQPSAEHVIVAHLDFDKLNNKKSNLKWMTKEENYLHQRLSPFVIASKSYSDGRRKEDAKSTKLSVTKVMLLKKLLNESNPMRKLVKQFKVTATQILRIKRGENWPEVEAAP
;
A
#
# COMPACT_ATOMS: atom_id res chain seq x y z
N ALA A 1 29.28 1.62 83.13
CA ALA A 1 28.13 1.84 82.24
C ALA A 1 28.58 2.77 81.12
N THR A 2 28.98 2.22 79.98
CA THR A 2 29.32 3.03 78.80
C THR A 2 28.02 3.52 78.19
N LEU A 3 27.71 4.80 78.39
CA LEU A 3 26.58 5.48 77.77
C LEU A 3 26.76 5.40 76.24
N ASN A 4 25.88 4.66 75.56
CA ASN A 4 25.79 4.74 74.10
C ASN A 4 25.45 6.19 73.73
N ASP A 5 26.31 6.81 72.92
CA ASP A 5 26.12 8.15 72.40
C ASP A 5 25.05 8.11 71.28
N PRO A 6 23.84 8.65 71.51
CA PRO A 6 22.73 8.56 70.57
C PRO A 6 23.00 9.28 69.24
N HIS A 7 23.96 10.21 69.18
CA HIS A 7 24.33 10.89 67.94
C HIS A 7 25.15 9.99 67.01
N LYS A 8 26.02 9.11 67.53
CA LYS A 8 26.81 8.16 66.72
C LYS A 8 25.98 7.02 66.14
N GLU A 9 24.96 6.55 66.85
CA GLU A 9 24.03 5.54 66.32
C GLU A 9 23.19 6.09 65.16
N ASN A 10 22.85 7.38 65.18
CA ASN A 10 22.09 8.03 64.11
C ASN A 10 22.93 8.21 62.83
N ASP A 11 24.20 8.64 62.96
CA ASP A 11 25.12 8.76 61.81
C ASP A 11 25.42 7.41 61.14
N THR A 12 25.61 6.36 61.94
CA THR A 12 25.83 5.00 61.41
C THR A 12 24.58 4.41 60.76
N TYR A 13 23.38 4.72 61.28
CA TYR A 13 22.11 4.38 60.64
C TYR A 13 21.93 5.10 59.30
N LEU A 14 22.18 6.41 59.25
CA LEU A 14 22.10 7.21 58.02
C LEU A 14 23.06 6.71 56.94
N ALA A 15 24.29 6.30 57.33
CA ALA A 15 25.25 5.70 56.41
C ALA A 15 24.77 4.36 55.85
N ARG A 16 24.24 3.45 56.68
CA ARG A 16 23.66 2.17 56.22
C ARG A 16 22.43 2.38 55.34
N LYS A 17 21.60 3.38 55.65
CA LYS A 17 20.43 3.73 54.84
C LYS A 17 20.85 4.20 53.44
N ARG A 18 21.85 5.09 53.34
CA ARG A 18 22.44 5.50 52.04
C ARG A 18 22.99 4.31 51.26
N GLN A 19 23.72 3.40 51.91
CA GLN A 19 24.21 2.18 51.26
C GLN A 19 23.08 1.28 50.75
N SER A 20 21.99 1.15 51.52
CA SER A 20 20.79 0.43 51.09
C SER A 20 20.14 1.11 49.88
N ASP A 21 19.96 2.43 49.94
CA ASP A 21 19.37 3.21 48.85
C ASP A 21 20.24 3.11 47.57
N ASP A 22 21.56 3.24 47.67
CA ASP A 22 22.49 3.06 46.56
C ASP A 22 22.43 1.65 45.96
N MET A 23 22.31 0.61 46.81
CA MET A 23 22.13 -0.76 46.37
C MET A 23 20.81 -0.95 45.60
N THR A 24 19.72 -0.31 46.05
CA THR A 24 18.44 -0.38 45.33
C THR A 24 18.53 0.27 43.95
N VAL A 25 19.22 1.41 43.83
CA VAL A 25 19.46 2.09 42.55
C VAL A 25 20.32 1.22 41.62
N LEU A 26 21.37 0.59 42.14
CA LEU A 26 22.21 -0.32 41.37
C LEU A 26 21.43 -1.54 40.88
N LEU A 27 20.62 -2.16 41.73
CA LEU A 27 19.73 -3.27 41.38
C LEU A 27 18.73 -2.85 40.28
N GLN A 28 18.19 -1.64 40.36
CA GLN A 28 17.27 -1.13 39.34
C GLN A 28 17.97 -0.97 37.98
N LYS A 29 19.19 -0.42 37.95
CA LYS A 29 20.01 -0.32 36.73
C LYS A 29 20.32 -1.70 36.14
N LEU A 30 20.65 -2.67 36.98
CA LEU A 30 20.93 -4.04 36.56
C LEU A 30 19.68 -4.73 35.97
N LYS A 31 18.52 -4.55 36.60
CA LYS A 31 17.24 -5.08 36.07
C LYS A 31 16.94 -4.55 34.67
N ILE A 32 17.15 -3.24 34.45
CA ILE A 32 16.96 -2.61 33.14
C ILE A 32 17.94 -3.18 32.11
N SER A 33 19.22 -3.33 32.47
CA SER A 33 20.23 -3.83 31.54
C SER A 33 20.00 -5.30 31.17
N ILE A 34 19.59 -6.14 32.13
CA ILE A 34 19.21 -7.53 31.89
C ILE A 34 17.98 -7.61 31.00
N SER A 35 16.93 -6.84 31.31
CA SER A 35 15.70 -6.80 30.50
C SER A 35 15.99 -6.37 29.06
N LYS A 36 16.87 -5.37 28.87
CA LYS A 36 17.31 -4.96 27.53
C LYS A 36 18.03 -6.10 26.80
N LYS A 37 19.03 -6.72 27.42
CA LYS A 37 19.76 -7.87 26.82
C LYS A 37 18.83 -9.02 26.47
N PHE A 38 17.87 -9.31 27.34
CA PHE A 38 16.86 -10.34 27.10
C PHE A 38 15.97 -9.99 25.90
N ASN A 39 15.50 -8.75 25.79
CA ASN A 39 14.69 -8.32 24.66
C ASN A 39 15.47 -8.33 23.34
N ASP A 40 16.76 -8.00 23.38
CA ASP A 40 17.63 -8.06 22.20
C ASP A 40 17.83 -9.54 21.77
N ASP A 41 18.16 -10.44 22.69
CA ASP A 41 18.24 -11.90 22.43
C ASP A 41 16.90 -12.48 21.94
N LEU A 42 15.78 -12.03 22.52
CA LEU A 42 14.44 -12.44 22.09
C LEU A 42 14.18 -12.02 20.64
N LYS A 43 14.52 -10.78 20.27
CA LYS A 43 14.38 -10.30 18.89
C LYS A 43 15.22 -11.12 17.92
N ASP A 44 16.47 -11.42 18.29
CA ASP A 44 17.38 -12.22 17.46
C ASP A 44 16.85 -13.65 17.26
N ARG A 45 16.19 -14.23 18.26
CA ARG A 45 15.57 -15.56 18.17
C ARG A 45 14.18 -15.56 17.53
N THR A 46 13.51 -14.41 17.46
CA THR A 46 12.13 -14.33 16.96
C THR A 46 12.11 -14.48 15.44
N ILE A 47 11.52 -15.58 14.97
CA ILE A 47 11.30 -15.82 13.55
C ILE A 47 9.87 -15.38 13.20
N TYR A 48 9.74 -14.36 12.37
CA TYR A 48 8.46 -13.95 11.80
C TYR A 48 8.13 -14.83 10.59
N TYR A 49 7.04 -15.58 10.66
CA TYR A 49 6.54 -16.38 9.56
C TYR A 49 5.23 -15.77 9.02
N GLN A 50 5.21 -15.45 7.73
CA GLN A 50 4.02 -14.96 7.04
C GLN A 50 3.57 -16.01 6.05
N ALA A 51 2.32 -16.47 6.20
CA ALA A 51 1.72 -17.44 5.30
C ALA A 51 0.30 -17.05 4.89
N LEU A 52 -0.06 -17.49 3.69
CA LEU A 52 -1.40 -17.35 3.14
C LEU A 52 -2.25 -18.52 3.63
N ILE A 53 -3.27 -18.23 4.44
CA ILE A 53 -4.15 -19.26 5.04
C ILE A 53 -4.78 -20.15 3.96
N HIS A 54 -5.34 -19.57 2.90
CA HIS A 54 -5.92 -20.34 1.80
C HIS A 54 -4.91 -21.28 1.12
N ARG A 55 -3.65 -20.86 1.02
CA ARG A 55 -2.59 -21.71 0.45
C ARG A 55 -2.23 -22.86 1.38
N LEU A 56 -2.09 -22.61 2.68
CA LEU A 56 -1.86 -23.66 3.67
C LEU A 56 -3.00 -24.69 3.67
N VAL A 57 -4.25 -24.23 3.59
CA VAL A 57 -5.41 -25.11 3.49
C VAL A 57 -5.35 -25.93 2.19
N ALA A 58 -5.09 -25.30 1.05
CA ALA A 58 -5.01 -26.01 -0.22
C ALA A 58 -3.87 -27.04 -0.25
N GLU A 59 -2.68 -26.70 0.25
CA GLU A 59 -1.52 -27.60 0.32
C GLU A 59 -1.80 -28.84 1.18
N ASN A 60 -2.58 -28.72 2.26
CA ASN A 60 -2.86 -29.84 3.17
C ASN A 60 -4.12 -30.65 2.77
N PHE A 61 -5.12 -30.02 2.15
CA PHE A 61 -6.44 -30.63 1.95
C PHE A 61 -6.81 -30.85 0.47
N ILE A 62 -6.07 -30.28 -0.49
CA ILE A 62 -6.39 -30.31 -1.91
C ILE A 62 -5.16 -30.79 -2.69
N LYS A 63 -5.27 -31.98 -3.30
CA LYS A 63 -4.19 -32.50 -4.15
C LYS A 63 -3.96 -31.56 -5.33
N GLN A 64 -2.71 -31.14 -5.53
CA GLN A 64 -2.30 -30.37 -6.68
C GLN A 64 -2.40 -31.26 -7.95
N PRO A 65 -3.18 -30.88 -8.97
CA PRO A 65 -3.39 -31.72 -10.15
C PRO A 65 -2.14 -31.90 -11.02
N SER A 66 -1.34 -30.84 -11.17
CA SER A 66 -0.12 -30.81 -11.98
C SER A 66 0.80 -29.68 -11.49
N ALA A 67 2.10 -29.78 -11.80
CA ALA A 67 3.10 -28.76 -11.49
C ALA A 67 2.78 -27.38 -12.07
N GLU A 68 1.96 -27.31 -13.12
CA GLU A 68 1.52 -26.05 -13.73
C GLU A 68 0.48 -25.29 -12.89
N HIS A 69 -0.22 -25.99 -11.99
CA HIS A 69 -1.23 -25.40 -11.13
C HIS A 69 -0.56 -24.78 -9.90
N VAL A 70 -0.01 -23.59 -10.09
CA VAL A 70 0.82 -22.91 -9.10
C VAL A 70 0.06 -21.91 -8.23
N ILE A 71 -1.20 -21.58 -8.57
CA ILE A 71 -2.00 -20.57 -7.87
C ILE A 71 -3.17 -21.25 -7.15
N VAL A 72 -3.44 -20.83 -5.91
CA VAL A 72 -4.65 -21.19 -5.19
C VAL A 72 -5.62 -20.01 -5.27
N ALA A 73 -6.80 -20.22 -5.82
CA ALA A 73 -7.81 -19.19 -5.99
C ALA A 73 -9.12 -19.55 -5.25
N HIS A 74 -9.82 -18.52 -4.77
CA HIS A 74 -11.16 -18.60 -4.21
C HIS A 74 -12.20 -18.62 -5.34
N LEU A 75 -13.08 -19.62 -5.35
CA LEU A 75 -14.10 -19.80 -6.38
C LEU A 75 -15.19 -18.71 -6.31
N ASP A 76 -15.52 -18.25 -5.10
CA ASP A 76 -16.52 -17.20 -4.84
C ASP A 76 -15.96 -15.76 -4.85
N PHE A 77 -14.66 -15.60 -5.09
CA PHE A 77 -13.93 -14.33 -5.01
C PHE A 77 -13.85 -13.68 -3.62
N ASP A 78 -14.32 -14.36 -2.56
CA ASP A 78 -14.19 -13.90 -1.18
C ASP A 78 -12.90 -14.44 -0.53
N LYS A 79 -11.96 -13.53 -0.28
CA LYS A 79 -10.64 -13.84 0.31
C LYS A 79 -10.72 -14.33 1.77
N LEU A 80 -11.84 -14.10 2.45
CA LEU A 80 -12.07 -14.53 3.83
C LEU A 80 -12.62 -15.97 3.90
N ASN A 81 -13.25 -16.47 2.83
CA ASN A 81 -13.81 -17.82 2.78
C ASN A 81 -12.76 -18.88 2.43
N ASN A 82 -11.98 -19.29 3.43
CA ASN A 82 -10.87 -20.25 3.27
C ASN A 82 -11.29 -21.73 3.38
N LYS A 83 -12.57 -22.06 3.17
CA LYS A 83 -13.02 -23.47 3.18
C LYS A 83 -12.39 -24.24 2.03
N LYS A 84 -11.95 -25.48 2.26
CA LYS A 84 -11.35 -26.34 1.20
C LYS A 84 -12.22 -26.46 -0.05
N SER A 85 -13.54 -26.44 0.10
CA SER A 85 -14.50 -26.53 -1.00
C SER A 85 -14.57 -25.26 -1.86
N ASN A 86 -14.13 -24.12 -1.32
CA ASN A 86 -14.09 -22.84 -2.01
C ASN A 86 -12.72 -22.56 -2.66
N LEU A 87 -11.73 -23.42 -2.45
CA LEU A 87 -10.38 -23.24 -2.94
C LEU A 87 -10.09 -24.20 -4.09
N LYS A 88 -9.38 -23.73 -5.11
CA LYS A 88 -8.95 -24.56 -6.23
C LYS A 88 -7.53 -24.19 -6.65
N TRP A 89 -6.72 -25.20 -6.94
CA TRP A 89 -5.46 -25.06 -7.67
C TRP A 89 -5.75 -24.71 -9.13
N MET A 90 -5.19 -23.61 -9.60
CA MET A 90 -5.36 -23.09 -10.95
C MET A 90 -4.00 -22.83 -11.60
N THR A 91 -3.95 -22.96 -12.92
CA THR A 91 -2.84 -22.42 -13.71
C THR A 91 -2.92 -20.89 -13.78
N LYS A 92 -1.86 -20.25 -14.29
CA LYS A 92 -1.84 -18.78 -14.48
C LYS A 92 -2.95 -18.32 -15.44
N GLU A 93 -3.20 -19.10 -16.48
CA GLU A 93 -4.22 -18.79 -17.50
C GLU A 93 -5.63 -18.95 -16.93
N GLU A 94 -5.89 -20.06 -16.23
CA GLU A 94 -7.17 -20.29 -15.57
C GLU A 94 -7.48 -19.20 -14.54
N ASN A 95 -6.51 -18.84 -13.70
CA ASN A 95 -6.70 -17.77 -12.72
C ASN A 95 -6.96 -16.42 -13.42
N TYR A 96 -6.28 -16.10 -14.52
CA TYR A 96 -6.55 -14.88 -15.27
C TYR A 96 -7.99 -14.83 -15.80
N LEU A 97 -8.47 -15.94 -16.39
CA LEU A 97 -9.85 -16.05 -16.86
C LEU A 97 -10.86 -15.95 -15.71
N HIS A 98 -10.59 -16.64 -14.60
CA HIS A 98 -11.43 -16.60 -13.40
C HIS A 98 -11.54 -15.19 -12.83
N GLN A 99 -10.41 -14.48 -12.67
CA GLN A 99 -10.41 -13.09 -12.16
C GLN A 99 -11.19 -12.13 -13.05
N ARG A 100 -11.22 -12.32 -14.37
CA ARG A 100 -12.05 -11.51 -15.28
C ARG A 100 -13.55 -11.66 -15.03
N LEU A 101 -13.99 -12.79 -14.48
CA LEU A 101 -15.38 -13.05 -14.12
C LEU A 101 -15.74 -12.48 -12.75
N SER A 102 -14.77 -11.98 -11.99
CA SER A 102 -15.02 -11.40 -10.67
C SER A 102 -15.97 -10.20 -10.77
N PRO A 103 -17.03 -10.15 -9.95
CA PRO A 103 -17.95 -9.01 -9.91
C PRO A 103 -17.24 -7.68 -9.66
N PHE A 104 -16.19 -7.68 -8.85
CA PHE A 104 -15.39 -6.50 -8.55
C PHE A 104 -14.61 -5.99 -9.77
N VAL A 105 -14.05 -6.92 -10.56
CA VAL A 105 -13.31 -6.59 -11.78
C VAL A 105 -14.27 -6.07 -12.86
N ILE A 106 -15.42 -6.73 -13.01
CA ILE A 106 -16.47 -6.29 -13.94
C ILE A 106 -16.97 -4.90 -13.56
N ALA A 107 -17.32 -4.66 -12.29
CA ALA A 107 -17.78 -3.36 -11.82
C ALA A 107 -16.72 -2.26 -12.00
N SER A 108 -15.45 -2.56 -11.69
CA SER A 108 -14.34 -1.62 -11.90
C SER A 108 -14.15 -1.28 -13.38
N LYS A 109 -14.28 -2.27 -14.26
CA LYS A 109 -14.19 -2.09 -15.71
C LYS A 109 -15.36 -1.26 -16.22
N SER A 110 -16.60 -1.60 -15.86
CA SER A 110 -17.79 -0.83 -16.23
C SER A 110 -17.71 0.63 -15.77
N TYR A 111 -17.21 0.87 -14.55
CA TYR A 111 -16.98 2.22 -14.04
C TYR A 111 -15.92 2.99 -14.85
N SER A 112 -14.89 2.30 -15.33
CA SER A 112 -13.82 2.90 -16.12
C SER A 112 -14.24 3.15 -17.58
N ASP A 113 -15.01 2.24 -18.17
CA ASP A 113 -15.53 2.36 -19.54
C ASP A 113 -16.55 3.52 -19.65
N GLY A 114 -17.31 3.79 -18.57
CA GLY A 114 -18.20 4.95 -18.50
C GLY A 114 -17.50 6.30 -18.26
N ARG A 115 -16.22 6.30 -17.87
CA ARG A 115 -15.41 7.52 -17.75
C ARG A 115 -14.78 7.83 -19.08
N ARG A 116 -15.04 9.04 -19.58
CA ARG A 116 -14.31 9.50 -20.76
C ARG A 116 -12.85 9.70 -20.36
N LYS A 117 -11.90 9.22 -21.18
CA LYS A 117 -10.44 9.32 -20.91
C LYS A 117 -9.97 10.76 -20.65
N GLU A 118 -10.75 11.72 -21.10
CA GLU A 118 -10.54 13.16 -20.93
C GLU A 118 -10.81 13.70 -19.52
N ASP A 119 -11.58 12.98 -18.70
CA ASP A 119 -11.83 13.33 -17.29
C ASP A 119 -10.69 12.85 -16.36
N ALA A 120 -9.71 12.13 -16.92
CA ALA A 120 -8.53 11.75 -16.18
C ALA A 120 -7.66 12.99 -15.91
N LYS A 121 -7.21 13.13 -14.66
CA LYS A 121 -6.30 14.20 -14.21
C LYS A 121 -5.01 14.29 -15.04
N SER A 122 -4.59 13.20 -15.68
CA SER A 122 -3.41 13.12 -16.54
C SER A 122 -3.62 13.72 -17.94
N THR A 123 -4.87 13.92 -18.38
CA THR A 123 -5.17 14.40 -19.73
C THR A 123 -5.18 15.93 -19.75
N LYS A 124 -4.30 16.53 -20.58
CA LYS A 124 -4.15 18.00 -20.66
C LYS A 124 -5.32 18.71 -21.38
N LEU A 125 -6.03 17.99 -22.25
CA LEU A 125 -7.14 18.47 -23.07
C LEU A 125 -8.45 17.78 -22.67
N SER A 126 -9.51 18.57 -22.54
CA SER A 126 -10.92 18.14 -22.37
C SER A 126 -11.75 18.56 -23.59
N VAL A 127 -12.96 18.00 -23.79
CA VAL A 127 -13.88 18.42 -24.87
C VAL A 127 -13.91 19.93 -25.04
N THR A 128 -14.19 20.67 -23.96
CA THR A 128 -14.34 22.14 -23.99
C THR A 128 -13.06 22.84 -24.46
N LYS A 129 -11.88 22.36 -24.02
CA LYS A 129 -10.59 22.89 -24.47
C LYS A 129 -10.35 22.58 -25.95
N VAL A 130 -10.76 21.41 -26.43
CA VAL A 130 -10.64 21.03 -27.84
C VAL A 130 -11.60 21.83 -28.72
N MET A 131 -12.84 22.05 -28.28
CA MET A 131 -13.81 22.92 -28.97
C MET A 131 -13.27 24.35 -29.13
N LEU A 132 -12.71 24.90 -28.04
CA LEU A 132 -12.07 26.22 -28.05
C LEU A 132 -10.83 26.23 -28.95
N LEU A 133 -9.98 25.20 -28.88
CA LEU A 133 -8.79 25.09 -29.73
C LEU A 133 -9.18 25.03 -31.21
N LYS A 134 -10.20 24.28 -31.60
CA LYS A 134 -10.71 24.21 -32.97
C LYS A 134 -11.28 25.56 -33.42
N LYS A 135 -12.03 26.26 -32.57
CA LYS A 135 -12.49 27.64 -32.85
C LYS A 135 -11.32 28.60 -33.10
N LEU A 136 -10.32 28.62 -32.22
CA LEU A 136 -9.14 29.49 -32.37
C LEU A 136 -8.28 29.14 -33.60
N LEU A 137 -8.25 27.87 -34.00
CA LEU A 137 -7.61 27.42 -35.24
C LEU A 137 -8.33 27.94 -36.49
N ASN A 138 -9.66 28.03 -36.45
CA ASN A 138 -10.47 28.59 -37.53
C ASN A 138 -10.29 30.12 -37.64
N GLU A 139 -10.12 30.81 -36.50
CA GLU A 139 -9.83 32.25 -36.43
C GLU A 139 -8.38 32.63 -36.83
N SER A 140 -7.61 31.70 -37.42
CA SER A 140 -6.22 31.91 -37.90
C SER A 140 -5.19 32.32 -36.83
N ASN A 141 -5.40 31.94 -35.56
CA ASN A 141 -4.43 32.21 -34.50
C ASN A 141 -3.08 31.49 -34.75
N PRO A 142 -1.94 32.13 -34.45
CA PRO A 142 -0.63 31.52 -34.66
C PRO A 142 -0.39 30.31 -33.75
N MET A 143 0.09 29.22 -34.34
CA MET A 143 0.31 27.92 -33.67
C MET A 143 1.13 28.03 -32.37
N ARG A 144 2.16 28.89 -32.36
CA ARG A 144 3.02 29.12 -31.20
C ARG A 144 2.25 29.64 -29.99
N LYS A 145 1.21 30.47 -30.21
CA LYS A 145 0.34 31.00 -29.15
C LYS A 145 -0.53 29.87 -28.57
N LEU A 146 -1.10 29.03 -29.42
CA LEU A 146 -1.94 27.90 -29.02
C LEU A 146 -1.15 26.83 -28.23
N VAL A 147 0.06 26.50 -28.66
CA VAL A 147 0.97 25.59 -27.93
C VAL A 147 1.20 26.05 -26.49
N LYS A 148 1.47 27.35 -26.30
CA LYS A 148 1.70 27.93 -24.97
C LYS A 148 0.44 27.95 -24.11
N GLN A 149 -0.70 28.34 -24.69
CA GLN A 149 -1.97 28.49 -23.98
C GLN A 149 -2.55 27.14 -23.53
N PHE A 150 -2.50 26.13 -24.39
CA PHE A 150 -3.04 24.79 -24.10
C PHE A 150 -2.01 23.83 -23.50
N LYS A 151 -0.73 24.22 -23.40
CA LYS A 151 0.38 23.42 -22.85
C LYS A 151 0.51 22.03 -23.51
N VAL A 152 0.25 21.97 -24.82
CA VAL A 152 0.34 20.77 -25.66
C VAL A 152 1.32 20.99 -26.80
N THR A 153 1.89 19.91 -27.34
CA THR A 153 2.89 20.01 -28.42
C THR A 153 2.26 20.50 -29.72
N ALA A 154 3.05 21.17 -30.57
CA ALA A 154 2.59 21.63 -31.88
C ALA A 154 2.05 20.47 -32.74
N THR A 155 2.70 19.31 -32.68
CA THR A 155 2.26 18.07 -33.34
C THR A 155 0.87 17.65 -32.88
N GLN A 156 0.57 17.74 -31.58
CA GLN A 156 -0.75 17.38 -31.06
C GLN A 156 -1.84 18.31 -31.59
N ILE A 157 -1.56 19.61 -31.70
CA ILE A 157 -2.50 20.58 -32.30
C ILE A 157 -2.65 20.32 -33.80
N LEU A 158 -1.58 19.98 -34.53
CA LEU A 158 -1.65 19.63 -35.94
C LEU A 158 -2.49 18.37 -36.19
N ARG A 159 -2.36 17.34 -35.35
CA ARG A 159 -3.20 16.13 -35.42
C ARG A 159 -4.68 16.42 -35.17
N ILE A 160 -4.97 17.33 -34.23
CA ILE A 160 -6.35 17.80 -33.99
C ILE A 160 -6.87 18.60 -35.18
N LYS A 161 -6.03 19.46 -35.79
CA LYS A 161 -6.38 20.22 -37.00
C LYS A 161 -6.67 19.31 -38.20
N ARG A 162 -5.94 18.20 -38.33
CA ARG A 162 -6.13 17.20 -39.39
C ARG A 162 -7.27 16.21 -39.12
N GLY A 163 -7.87 16.23 -37.93
CA GLY A 163 -8.92 15.29 -37.54
C GLY A 163 -8.42 13.89 -37.16
N GLU A 164 -7.10 13.66 -37.10
CA GLU A 164 -6.51 12.38 -36.63
C GLU A 164 -6.82 12.14 -35.14
N ASN A 165 -6.86 13.22 -34.36
CA ASN A 165 -7.23 13.21 -32.95
C ASN A 165 -8.48 14.06 -32.72
N TRP A 166 -9.43 13.57 -31.90
CA TRP A 166 -10.71 14.24 -31.60
C TRP A 166 -11.56 14.55 -32.85
N PRO A 167 -11.82 13.57 -33.73
CA PRO A 167 -12.63 13.80 -34.93
C PRO A 167 -14.08 14.19 -34.58
N GLU A 168 -14.64 13.60 -33.52
CA GLU A 168 -16.04 13.76 -33.10
C GLU A 168 -16.37 15.12 -32.48
N VAL A 169 -15.37 15.89 -32.04
CA VAL A 169 -15.59 17.16 -31.32
C VAL A 169 -15.66 18.32 -32.30
N GLU A 170 -16.79 19.01 -32.38
CA GLU A 170 -16.94 20.19 -33.24
C GLU A 170 -16.28 21.44 -32.65
N ALA A 171 -16.06 22.46 -33.49
CA ALA A 171 -15.58 23.75 -33.00
C ALA A 171 -16.65 24.40 -32.10
N ALA A 172 -16.22 25.15 -31.08
CA ALA A 172 -17.16 25.93 -30.28
C ALA A 172 -17.95 26.90 -31.18
N PRO A 173 -19.26 27.10 -30.94
CA PRO A 173 -20.04 28.12 -31.64
C PRO A 173 -19.44 29.52 -31.43
#